data_AF-A0A963QZJ5-F1
#
_entry.id   AF-A0A963QZJ5-F1
#
_cell.length_a   1.000
_cell.length_b   1.000
_cell.length_c   1.000
_cell.angle_alpha   90.00
_cell.angle_beta   90.00
_cell.angle_gamma   90.00
#
_symmetry.space_group_name_H-M   'P 1'
#
loop_
_entity.id
_entity.type
_entity.pdbx_description
1 polymer ?
#
loop_
_entity_poly.entity_id
_entity_poly.type
_entity_poly.pdbx_seq_one_letter_code
_entity_poly.pdbx_strand_id
1 'polypeptide(L)'
;MSKWVTVDGESFLIETCCKCGVRFGLDYSTYKTAKELRGAFDFYCPHGHPQHYKPQQQIDEEERVRQERDRLRQQLAQKDDEIAEAKRVAAAAKGQVTRLRNRAQAGVCPCCNRHFTNLERHMASKHKEAADGQAR
;
A
#
# COMPACT_ATOMS: atom_id res chain seq x y z
N MET A 1 15.22 -29.05 11.11
CA MET A 1 14.75 -29.73 12.34
C MET A 1 13.79 -30.81 11.93
N SER A 2 14.15 -32.07 12.17
CA SER A 2 13.39 -33.24 11.75
C SER A 2 12.01 -33.24 12.43
N LYS A 3 10.93 -33.21 11.66
CA LYS A 3 9.55 -33.25 12.18
C LYS A 3 9.10 -34.66 12.58
N TRP A 4 9.96 -35.67 12.43
CA TRP A 4 9.62 -37.06 12.67
C TRP A 4 10.23 -37.55 13.98
N VAL A 5 9.47 -38.34 14.73
CA VAL A 5 9.87 -39.03 15.96
C VAL A 5 9.53 -40.50 15.80
N THR A 6 10.45 -41.38 16.20
CA THR A 6 10.21 -42.83 16.19
C THR A 6 10.02 -43.33 17.61
N VAL A 7 8.93 -44.05 17.86
CA VAL A 7 8.60 -44.66 19.16
C VAL A 7 8.28 -46.13 18.89
N ASP A 8 8.98 -47.05 19.55
CA ASP A 8 8.78 -48.50 19.43
C ASP A 8 8.79 -49.05 17.99
N GLY A 9 9.56 -48.41 17.10
CA GLY A 9 9.67 -48.78 15.68
C GLY A 9 8.65 -48.10 14.75
N GLU A 10 7.68 -47.36 15.31
CA GLU A 10 6.69 -46.60 14.54
C GLU A 10 7.11 -45.14 14.38
N SER A 11 6.86 -44.56 13.20
CA SER A 11 7.24 -43.18 12.88
C SER A 11 6.04 -42.24 12.94
N PHE A 12 6.18 -41.17 13.73
CA PHE A 12 5.18 -40.13 13.94
C PHE A 12 5.69 -38.78 13.45
N LEU A 13 4.86 -38.05 12.74
CA LEU A 13 5.06 -36.66 12.38
C LEU A 13 4.54 -35.76 13.50
N ILE A 14 5.40 -34.90 14.04
CA ILE A 14 4.98 -33.87 14.99
C ILE A 14 4.36 -32.71 14.21
N GLU A 15 3.05 -32.60 14.30
CA GLU A 15 2.27 -31.49 13.75
C GLU A 15 1.79 -30.54 14.84
N THR A 16 1.44 -29.33 14.43
CA THR A 16 0.90 -28.30 15.31
C THR A 16 -0.54 -28.02 14.91
N CYS A 17 -1.43 -27.93 15.89
CA CYS A 17 -2.81 -27.59 15.60
C CYS A 17 -2.92 -26.16 15.06
N CYS A 18 -3.58 -25.99 13.91
CA CYS A 18 -3.77 -24.68 13.28
C CYS A 18 -4.69 -23.74 14.08
N LYS A 19 -5.45 -24.26 15.06
CA LYS A 19 -6.40 -23.49 15.85
C LYS A 19 -5.92 -23.22 17.28
N CYS A 20 -5.46 -24.24 18.01
CA CYS A 20 -5.05 -24.08 19.42
C CYS A 20 -3.53 -24.16 19.65
N GLY A 21 -2.73 -24.46 18.63
CA GLY A 21 -1.27 -24.48 18.75
C GLY A 21 -0.67 -25.67 19.51
N VAL A 22 -1.49 -26.64 19.96
CA VAL A 22 -0.97 -27.86 20.60
C VAL A 22 -0.13 -28.67 19.61
N ARG A 23 1.00 -29.21 20.06
CA ARG A 23 1.86 -30.11 19.28
C ARG A 23 1.45 -31.55 19.56
N PHE A 24 1.25 -32.34 18.50
CA PHE A 24 0.84 -33.74 18.63
C PHE A 24 1.46 -34.60 17.52
N GLY A 25 1.56 -35.90 17.80
CA GLY A 25 2.06 -36.88 16.84
C GLY A 25 0.95 -37.36 15.92
N LEU A 26 1.24 -37.43 14.63
CA LEU A 26 0.40 -38.03 13.60
C LEU A 26 1.16 -39.25 13.06
N ASP A 27 0.56 -40.43 13.07
CA ASP A 27 1.20 -41.61 12.51
C ASP A 27 1.44 -41.43 10.99
N TYR A 28 2.39 -42.19 10.46
CA TYR A 28 2.75 -42.10 9.04
C TYR A 28 1.57 -42.39 8.09
N SER A 29 0.68 -43.31 8.46
CA SER A 29 -0.44 -43.70 7.59
C SER A 29 -1.48 -42.57 7.49
N THR A 30 -1.86 -41.97 8.62
CA THR A 30 -2.77 -40.82 8.66
C THR A 30 -2.13 -39.62 7.97
N TYR A 31 -0.83 -39.38 8.18
CA TYR A 31 -0.12 -38.33 7.46
C TYR A 31 -0.19 -38.52 5.94
N LYS A 32 0.10 -39.74 5.47
CA LYS A 32 0.09 -40.07 4.05
C LYS A 32 -1.30 -39.85 3.45
N THR A 33 -2.34 -40.38 4.09
CA THR A 33 -3.73 -40.20 3.64
C THR A 33 -4.15 -38.73 3.63
N ALA A 34 -3.86 -37.99 4.71
CA ALA A 34 -4.17 -36.56 4.77
C ALA A 34 -3.43 -35.77 3.67
N LYS A 35 -2.20 -36.19 3.31
CA LYS A 35 -1.38 -35.55 2.28
C LYS A 35 -1.78 -35.91 0.86
N GLU A 36 -2.35 -37.09 0.63
CA GLU A 36 -2.89 -37.53 -0.66
C GLU A 36 -4.28 -36.93 -0.91
N LEU A 37 -5.16 -36.95 0.10
CA LEU A 37 -6.55 -36.54 -0.04
C LEU A 37 -6.80 -35.03 0.18
N ARG A 38 -5.78 -34.26 0.58
CA ARG A 38 -5.77 -32.77 0.70
C ARG A 38 -7.14 -32.08 0.69
N GLY A 39 -7.61 -31.62 1.85
CA GLY A 39 -8.90 -30.91 1.94
C GLY A 39 -10.14 -31.81 1.86
N ALA A 40 -10.01 -33.07 1.43
CA ALA A 40 -11.06 -34.09 1.53
C ALA A 40 -10.87 -35.05 2.71
N PHE A 41 -9.81 -34.86 3.53
CA PHE A 41 -9.56 -35.62 4.75
C PHE A 41 -9.17 -34.68 5.89
N ASP A 42 -9.98 -34.68 6.94
CA ASP A 42 -9.71 -33.95 8.18
C ASP A 42 -9.08 -34.90 9.21
N PHE A 43 -8.01 -34.41 9.84
CA PHE A 43 -7.43 -35.00 11.05
C PHE A 43 -7.64 -34.06 12.23
N TYR A 44 -7.55 -34.60 13.43
CA TYR A 44 -7.95 -33.89 14.65
C TYR A 44 -6.78 -33.77 15.62
N CYS A 45 -6.66 -32.60 16.23
CA CYS A 45 -5.77 -32.45 17.38
C CYS A 45 -6.38 -33.12 18.64
N PRO A 46 -5.60 -33.35 19.71
CA PRO A 46 -6.12 -33.92 20.96
C PRO A 46 -7.26 -33.12 21.61
N HIS A 47 -7.40 -31.83 21.30
CA HIS A 47 -8.51 -30.99 21.77
C HIS A 47 -9.74 -31.03 20.84
N GLY A 48 -9.74 -31.85 19.78
CA GLY A 48 -10.88 -32.04 18.88
C GLY A 48 -11.03 -31.02 17.75
N HIS A 49 -10.04 -30.13 17.51
CA HIS A 49 -10.09 -29.23 16.37
C HIS A 49 -9.80 -29.96 15.04
N PRO A 50 -10.70 -29.88 14.04
CA PRO A 50 -10.46 -30.44 12.71
C PRO A 50 -9.45 -29.59 11.95
N GLN A 51 -8.60 -30.26 11.16
CA GLN A 51 -7.63 -29.64 10.29
C GLN A 51 -7.30 -30.55 9.11
N HIS A 52 -6.98 -29.96 7.97
CA HIS A 52 -6.54 -30.66 6.78
C HIS A 52 -5.39 -29.93 6.13
N TYR A 53 -4.67 -30.63 5.27
CA TYR A 53 -3.68 -29.99 4.41
C TYR A 53 -4.36 -29.35 3.21
N LYS A 54 -4.03 -28.07 2.95
CA LYS A 54 -4.56 -27.34 1.79
C LYS A 54 -4.20 -28.06 0.47
N PRO A 55 -5.12 -28.09 -0.52
CA PRO A 55 -4.80 -28.45 -1.90
C PRO A 55 -3.73 -27.53 -2.49
N GLN A 56 -2.87 -28.08 -3.35
CA GLN A 56 -1.78 -27.31 -3.98
C GLN A 56 -2.33 -26.09 -4.75
N GLN A 57 -3.43 -26.27 -5.49
CA GLN A 57 -4.09 -25.19 -6.24
C GLN A 57 -4.50 -24.01 -5.33
N GLN A 58 -4.97 -24.28 -4.11
CA GLN A 58 -5.34 -23.19 -3.19
C GLN A 58 -4.12 -22.45 -2.65
N ILE A 59 -2.99 -23.14 -2.47
CA ILE A 59 -1.73 -22.52 -2.06
C ILE A 59 -1.23 -21.59 -3.19
N ASP A 60 -1.26 -22.09 -4.42
CA ASP A 60 -0.81 -21.35 -5.61
C ASP A 60 -1.70 -20.12 -5.86
N GLU A 61 -3.03 -20.26 -5.76
CA GLU A 61 -3.97 -19.13 -5.88
C GLU A 61 -3.78 -18.10 -4.77
N GLU A 62 -3.58 -18.54 -3.51
CA GLU A 62 -3.32 -17.62 -2.40
C GLU A 62 -2.02 -16.83 -2.62
N GLU A 63 -0.98 -17.48 -3.14
CA GLU A 63 0.28 -16.82 -3.50
C GLU A 63 0.10 -15.83 -4.66
N ARG A 64 -0.62 -16.21 -5.72
CA ARG A 64 -0.93 -15.33 -6.85
C ARG A 64 -1.71 -14.10 -6.40
N VAL A 65 -2.73 -14.27 -5.56
CA VAL A 65 -3.53 -13.17 -5.01
C VAL A 65 -2.67 -12.25 -4.14
N ARG A 66 -1.76 -12.79 -3.32
CA ARG A 66 -0.82 -11.99 -2.53
C ARG A 66 0.11 -11.17 -3.42
N GLN A 67 0.70 -11.78 -4.45
CA GLN A 67 1.59 -11.11 -5.40
C GLN A 67 0.86 -9.97 -6.14
N GLU A 68 -0.36 -10.22 -6.62
CA GLU A 68 -1.14 -9.20 -7.33
C GLU A 68 -1.55 -8.05 -6.40
N ARG A 69 -1.97 -8.35 -5.16
CA ARG A 69 -2.25 -7.33 -4.15
C ARG A 69 -1.03 -6.43 -3.91
N ASP A 70 0.15 -7.03 -3.76
CA ASP A 70 1.37 -6.28 -3.45
C ASP A 70 1.81 -5.43 -4.65
N ARG A 71 1.64 -5.93 -5.87
CA ARG A 71 1.84 -5.16 -7.11
C ARG A 71 0.91 -3.95 -7.18
N LEU A 72 -0.39 -4.14 -6.95
CA LEU A 72 -1.38 -3.06 -6.99
C LEU A 72 -1.10 -1.99 -5.91
N ARG A 73 -0.66 -2.41 -4.72
CA ARG A 73 -0.25 -1.49 -3.65
C ARG A 73 0.95 -0.64 -4.05
N GLN A 74 1.95 -1.23 -4.69
CA GLN A 74 3.11 -0.48 -5.20
C GLN A 74 2.71 0.52 -6.28
N GLN A 75 1.82 0.12 -7.20
CA GLN A 75 1.30 1.01 -8.23
C GLN A 75 0.51 2.19 -7.66
N LEU A 76 -0.33 1.95 -6.65
CA LEU A 76 -1.07 3.01 -5.97
C LEU A 76 -0.12 3.99 -5.27
N ALA A 77 0.85 3.49 -4.52
CA ALA A 77 1.85 4.34 -3.86
C ALA A 77 2.61 5.22 -4.87
N GLN A 78 3.05 4.64 -5.99
CA GLN A 78 3.71 5.40 -7.05
C GLN A 78 2.81 6.50 -7.63
N LYS A 79 1.52 6.21 -7.85
CA LYS A 79 0.56 7.19 -8.37
C LYS A 79 0.28 8.30 -7.37
N ASP A 80 0.18 7.98 -6.09
CA ASP A 80 -0.02 8.96 -5.03
C ASP A 80 1.19 9.91 -4.92
N ASP A 81 2.41 9.37 -5.03
CA ASP A 81 3.64 10.16 -5.06
C ASP A 81 3.71 11.08 -6.29
N GLU A 82 3.37 10.57 -7.48
CA GLU A 82 3.28 11.36 -8.72
C GLU A 82 2.27 12.51 -8.59
N ILE A 83 1.09 12.23 -8.02
CA ILE A 83 0.04 13.24 -7.80
C ILE A 83 0.49 14.28 -6.77
N ALA A 84 1.13 13.85 -5.68
CA ALA A 84 1.64 14.75 -4.65
C ALA A 84 2.69 15.69 -5.23
N GLU A 85 3.62 15.17 -6.04
CA GLU A 85 4.64 15.98 -6.70
C GLU A 85 4.02 16.96 -7.70
N ALA A 86 3.12 16.51 -8.57
CA ALA A 86 2.43 17.37 -9.52
C ALA A 86 1.69 18.52 -8.81
N LYS A 87 1.04 18.23 -7.67
CA LYS A 87 0.38 19.26 -6.84
C LYS A 87 1.38 20.26 -6.26
N ARG A 88 2.54 19.80 -5.76
CA ARG A 88 3.60 20.69 -5.24
C ARG A 88 4.13 21.62 -6.32
N VAL A 89 4.43 21.09 -7.50
CA VAL A 89 4.91 21.88 -8.65
C VAL A 89 3.86 22.90 -9.09
N ALA A 90 2.60 22.49 -9.21
CA ALA A 90 1.51 23.38 -9.59
C ALA A 90 1.30 24.50 -8.56
N ALA A 91 1.33 24.19 -7.27
CA ALA A 91 1.21 25.18 -6.20
C ALA A 91 2.38 26.18 -6.20
N ALA A 92 3.62 25.69 -6.40
CA ALA A 92 4.79 26.54 -6.49
C ALA A 92 4.72 27.49 -7.71
N ALA A 93 4.35 26.96 -8.88
CA ALA A 93 4.17 27.76 -10.09
C ALA A 93 3.06 28.82 -9.91
N LYS A 94 1.91 28.44 -9.33
CA LYS A 94 0.83 29.37 -9.01
C LYS A 94 1.32 30.48 -8.07
N GLY A 95 2.07 30.13 -7.02
CA GLY A 95 2.66 31.10 -6.09
C GLY A 95 3.61 32.08 -6.77
N GLN A 96 4.45 31.61 -7.70
CA GLN A 96 5.32 32.48 -8.49
C GLN A 96 4.54 33.46 -9.37
N VAL A 97 3.51 32.97 -10.07
CA VAL A 97 2.64 33.79 -10.93
C VAL A 97 1.90 34.84 -10.10
N THR A 98 1.29 34.44 -8.98
CA THR A 98 0.60 35.36 -8.06
C THR A 98 1.56 36.42 -7.52
N ARG A 99 2.77 36.03 -7.10
CA ARG A 99 3.78 36.97 -6.59
C ARG A 99 4.20 37.99 -7.66
N LEU A 100 4.46 37.54 -8.89
CA LEU A 100 4.81 38.43 -10.00
C LEU A 100 3.66 39.37 -10.35
N ARG A 101 2.43 38.86 -10.39
CA ARG A 101 1.21 39.65 -10.62
C ARG A 101 1.04 40.73 -9.56
N ASN A 102 1.13 40.38 -8.27
CA ASN A 102 0.98 41.32 -7.18
C ASN A 102 2.06 42.41 -7.21
N ARG A 103 3.30 42.05 -7.54
CA ARG A 103 4.39 43.03 -7.72
C ARG A 103 4.12 43.98 -8.88
N ALA A 104 3.68 43.46 -10.02
CA ALA A 104 3.35 44.28 -11.18
C ALA A 104 2.17 45.24 -10.88
N GLN A 105 1.15 44.76 -10.16
CA GLN A 105 0.02 45.57 -9.70
C GLN A 105 0.48 46.70 -8.76
N ALA A 106 1.41 46.42 -7.85
CA ALA A 106 2.02 47.41 -6.96
C ALA A 106 3.05 48.33 -7.66
N GLY A 107 3.26 48.18 -8.98
CA GLY A 107 4.24 48.96 -9.73
C GLY A 107 5.70 48.64 -9.38
N VAL A 108 5.99 47.47 -8.82
CA VAL A 108 7.34 47.07 -8.39
C VAL A 108 8.01 46.14 -9.42
N CYS A 109 9.23 46.47 -9.82
CA CYS A 109 10.03 45.63 -10.70
C CYS A 109 10.40 44.30 -10.04
N PRO A 110 10.13 43.13 -10.66
CA PRO A 110 10.53 41.84 -10.09
C PRO A 110 12.05 41.61 -10.10
N CYS A 111 12.80 42.29 -10.98
CA CYS A 111 14.24 42.08 -11.14
C CYS A 111 15.09 42.94 -10.19
N CYS A 112 14.71 44.21 -9.97
CA CYS A 112 15.53 45.17 -9.22
C CYS A 112 14.79 45.85 -8.05
N ASN A 113 13.55 45.43 -7.73
CA ASN A 113 12.70 45.99 -6.67
C ASN A 113 12.46 47.51 -6.75
N ARG A 114 12.78 48.17 -7.86
CA ARG A 114 12.44 49.58 -8.07
C ARG A 114 10.93 49.75 -8.21
N HIS A 115 10.42 50.84 -7.65
CA HIS A 115 9.02 51.22 -7.74
C HIS A 115 8.79 52.22 -8.87
N PHE A 116 7.71 52.04 -9.61
CA PHE A 116 7.29 52.90 -10.70
C PHE A 116 5.88 53.44 -10.41
N THR A 117 5.82 54.65 -9.86
CA THR A 117 4.57 55.31 -9.44
C THR A 117 3.56 55.46 -10.57
N ASN A 118 4.02 55.68 -11.82
CA ASN A 118 3.13 55.77 -12.98
C ASN A 118 2.48 54.41 -13.33
N LEU A 119 3.22 53.30 -13.17
CA LEU A 119 2.70 51.97 -13.41
C LEU A 119 1.68 51.58 -12.34
N GLU A 120 1.97 51.82 -11.07
CA GLU A 120 1.04 51.58 -9.97
C GLU A 120 -0.26 52.36 -10.17
N ARG A 121 -0.18 53.66 -10.48
CA ARG A 121 -1.35 54.50 -10.75
C ARG A 121 -2.16 54.00 -11.96
N HIS A 122 -1.48 53.55 -13.02
CA HIS A 122 -2.13 52.93 -14.17
C HIS A 122 -2.88 51.66 -13.74
N MET A 123 -2.21 50.75 -13.01
CA MET A 123 -2.81 49.50 -12.53
C MET A 123 -4.02 49.75 -11.62
N ALA A 124 -3.91 50.67 -10.66
CA ALA A 124 -4.98 51.01 -9.72
C ALA A 124 -6.21 51.67 -10.38
N SER A 125 -6.02 52.41 -11.48
CA SER A 125 -7.11 53.12 -12.17
C SER A 125 -7.73 52.33 -13.32
N LYS A 126 -6.95 51.47 -14.01
CA LYS A 126 -7.39 50.74 -15.21
C LYS A 126 -7.64 49.25 -14.99
N HIS A 127 -7.05 48.64 -13.95
CA HIS A 127 -7.11 47.20 -13.72
C HIS A 127 -7.71 46.84 -12.34
N LYS A 128 -8.71 47.62 -11.89
CA LYS A 128 -9.31 47.50 -10.55
C LYS A 128 -9.96 46.14 -10.28
N GLU A 129 -10.50 45.47 -11.29
CA GLU A 129 -11.09 44.11 -11.18
C GLU A 129 -10.04 43.00 -11.04
N ALA A 130 -8.76 43.27 -11.33
CA ALA A 130 -7.71 42.27 -11.24
C ALA A 130 -7.28 41.95 -9.79
N ALA A 131 -7.78 42.70 -8.80
CA ALA A 131 -7.48 42.55 -7.38
C ALA A 131 -8.36 41.51 -6.65
N ASP A 132 -9.58 41.25 -7.14
CA ASP A 132 -10.57 40.37 -6.46
C ASP A 132 -10.64 38.95 -7.04
N GLY A 133 -9.95 38.67 -8.13
CA GLY A 133 -10.02 37.39 -8.83
C GLY A 133 -9.02 36.34 -8.33
N GLN A 134 -9.42 35.52 -7.36
CA GLN A 134 -9.33 34.03 -7.33
C GLN A 134 -8.99 33.43 -5.94
N ALA A 135 -10.04 33.30 -5.13
CA ALA A 135 -10.18 32.22 -4.15
C ALA A 135 -11.50 31.47 -4.41
N ARG A 136 -11.56 30.73 -5.53
CA ARG A 136 -12.48 29.62 -5.76
C ARG A 136 -11.76 28.58 -6.61
#